data_AF-A0A925XMM9-F1
#
_entry.id   AF-A0A925XMM9-F1
#
_cell.length_a   1.000
_cell.length_b   1.000
_cell.length_c   1.000
_cell.angle_alpha   90.00
_cell.angle_beta   90.00
_cell.angle_gamma   90.00
#
_symmetry.space_group_name_H-M   'P 1'
#
loop_
_entity.id
_entity.type
_entity.pdbx_description
1 polymer ?
#
loop_
_entity_poly.entity_id
_entity_poly.type
_entity_poly.pdbx_seq_one_letter_code
_entity_poly.pdbx_strand_id
1 'polypeptide(L)' 'MSIRASCDSCGKQLKVRDEAAGKRVKCPDCGSVVQIPEPDDVMDAEAADDNPFAGGDISSD' A
#
# COMPACT_ATOMS: atom_id res chain seq x y z
N MET A 1 -8.03 -7.82 -12.59
CA MET A 1 -7.52 -8.09 -11.22
C MET A 1 -8.59 -7.60 -10.22
N SER A 2 -8.31 -7.55 -8.91
CA SER A 2 -9.27 -6.98 -7.95
C SER A 2 -8.54 -6.29 -6.80
N ILE A 3 -8.97 -5.08 -6.45
CA ILE A 3 -8.43 -4.27 -5.35
C ILE A 3 -9.27 -4.52 -4.10
N ARG A 4 -8.60 -4.57 -2.95
CA ARG A 4 -9.25 -4.60 -1.63
C ARG A 4 -9.26 -3.18 -1.08
N ALA A 5 -10.45 -2.64 -0.85
CA ALA A 5 -10.63 -1.35 -0.21
C ALA A 5 -11.39 -1.54 1.10
N SER A 6 -11.06 -0.75 2.11
CA SER A 6 -11.78 -0.77 3.39
C SER A 6 -12.70 0.42 3.48
N CYS A 7 -13.95 0.20 3.87
CA CYS A 7 -14.89 1.28 4.11
C CYS A 7 -14.53 2.01 5.40
N ASP A 8 -14.23 3.30 5.33
CA ASP A 8 -13.90 4.12 6.50
C ASP A 8 -15.08 4.32 7.46
N SER A 9 -16.32 4.24 6.95
CA SER A 9 -17.51 4.44 7.79
C SER A 9 -17.93 3.22 8.60
N CYS A 10 -17.85 2.01 8.03
CA CYS A 10 -18.32 0.78 8.68
C CYS A 10 -17.23 -0.27 8.89
N GLY A 11 -16.01 -0.06 8.37
CA GLY A 11 -14.90 -1.00 8.45
C GLY A 11 -15.02 -2.22 7.53
N LYS A 12 -16.03 -2.29 6.65
CA LYS A 12 -16.22 -3.44 5.76
C LYS A 12 -15.11 -3.51 4.70
N GLN A 13 -14.55 -4.70 4.51
CA GLN A 13 -13.63 -4.98 3.42
C GLN A 13 -14.40 -5.22 2.11
N LEU A 14 -14.20 -4.32 1.16
CA LEU A 14 -14.81 -4.31 -0.16
C LEU A 14 -13.83 -4.86 -1.19
N LYS A 15 -14.32 -5.77 -2.04
CA LYS A 15 -13.56 -6.28 -3.18
C LYS A 15 -14.09 -5.62 -4.44
N VAL A 16 -13.32 -4.72 -5.01
CA VAL A 16 -13.67 -3.98 -6.23
C VAL A 16 -12.75 -4.37 -7.38
N ARG A 17 -13.14 -4.03 -8.60
CA ARG A 17 -12.26 -4.20 -9.77
C ARG A 17 -11.24 -3.08 -9.85
N ASP A 18 -10.16 -3.35 -10.56
CA ASP A 18 -9.07 -2.38 -10.83
C ASP A 18 -9.59 -1.16 -11.59
N GLU A 19 -10.61 -1.35 -12.42
CA GLU A 19 -11.29 -0.27 -13.16
C GLU A 19 -11.95 0.79 -12.25
N ALA A 20 -12.14 0.44 -10.97
CA ALA A 20 -12.64 1.33 -9.93
C ALA A 20 -11.51 1.99 -9.11
N ALA A 21 -10.24 1.66 -9.37
CA ALA A 21 -9.08 2.37 -8.81
C ALA A 21 -9.22 3.88 -9.03
N GLY A 22 -8.96 4.68 -7.99
CA GLY A 22 -9.06 6.14 -8.04
C GLY A 22 -10.50 6.67 -8.12
N LYS A 23 -11.50 5.79 -8.21
CA LYS A 23 -12.92 6.16 -8.28
C LYS A 23 -13.59 6.10 -6.91
N ARG A 24 -14.72 6.79 -6.81
CA ARG A 24 -15.60 6.76 -5.64
C ARG A 24 -16.73 5.77 -5.89
N VAL A 25 -16.87 4.79 -5.01
CA VAL A 25 -17.93 3.78 -5.07
C VAL A 25 -18.81 3.84 -3.82
N LYS A 26 -20.04 3.34 -3.92
CA LYS A 26 -20.95 3.26 -2.78
C LYS A 26 -20.77 1.92 -2.06
N CYS A 27 -20.63 1.98 -0.74
CA CYS A 27 -20.54 0.79 0.09
C CYS A 27 -21.87 0.00 0.04
N PRO A 28 -21.86 -1.29 -0.31
CA PRO A 28 -23.07 -2.13 -0.31
C PRO A 28 -23.61 -2.44 1.09
N ASP A 29 -22.78 -2.32 2.14
CA ASP A 29 -23.19 -2.61 3.52
C ASP A 29 -23.85 -1.40 4.20
N CYS A 30 -23.22 -0.22 4.15
CA CYS A 30 -23.72 0.97 4.84
C CYS A 30 -24.23 2.08 3.91
N GLY A 31 -23.91 2.02 2.62
CA GLY A 31 -24.26 3.08 1.67
C GLY A 31 -23.35 4.30 1.68
N SER A 32 -22.29 4.33 2.49
CA SER A 32 -21.30 5.42 2.47
C SER A 32 -20.48 5.44 1.18
N VAL A 33 -20.00 6.62 0.80
CA VAL A 33 -19.10 6.76 -0.36
C VAL A 33 -17.68 6.41 0.08
N VAL A 34 -17.09 5.40 -0.54
CA VAL A 34 -15.73 4.91 -0.29
C VAL A 34 -14.85 5.28 -1.48
N GLN A 35 -13.72 5.91 -1.20
CA GLN A 35 -12.71 6.19 -2.22
C GLN A 35 -11.81 4.97 -2.36
N ILE A 36 -11.71 4.44 -3.57
CA ILE A 36 -10.85 3.29 -3.86
C ILE A 36 -9.43 3.81 -4.09
N PRO A 37 -8.43 3.37 -3.31
CA PRO A 37 -7.05 3.72 -3.58
C PRO A 37 -6.62 3.12 -4.92
N GLU A 38 -5.84 3.88 -5.68
CA GLU A 38 -5.12 3.30 -6.80
C GLU A 38 -4.08 2.33 -6.21
N PRO A 39 -3.85 1.18 -6.84
CA PRO A 39 -2.69 0.36 -6.51
C PRO A 39 -1.48 1.11 -7.07
N ASP A 40 -1.13 2.24 -6.47
CA ASP A 40 0.21 2.79 -6.59
C ASP A 40 1.11 1.68 -6.09
N ASP A 41 1.91 1.14 -7.00
CA ASP A 41 3.01 0.23 -6.77
C ASP A 41 3.61 0.48 -5.38
N VAL A 42 3.11 -0.23 -4.37
CA VAL A 42 3.87 -0.52 -3.18
C VAL A 42 4.91 -1.53 -3.66
N MET A 43 5.90 -1.01 -4.38
CA MET A 43 7.26 -1.48 -4.31
C MET A 43 7.55 -1.49 -2.82
N ASP A 44 7.27 -2.64 -2.22
CA ASP A 44 8.29 -3.36 -1.50
C ASP A 44 9.27 -2.40 -0.83
N ALA A 45 8.82 -1.83 0.28
CA ALA A 45 9.72 -1.31 1.29
C ALA A 45 10.42 -2.50 1.96
N GLU A 46 11.07 -3.37 1.18
CA GLU A 46 12.09 -4.27 1.69
C GLU A 46 13.37 -3.44 1.86
N ALA A 47 13.63 -3.15 3.14
CA ALA A 47 14.94 -3.01 3.73
C ALA A 47 15.93 -2.09 3.00
N ALA A 48 15.91 -0.81 3.41
CA ALA A 48 17.17 -0.13 3.66
C ALA A 48 17.91 -0.89 4.79
N ASP A 49 18.62 -1.96 4.45
CA ASP A 49 19.84 -2.36 5.15
C ASP A 49 21.01 -1.70 4.42
N ASP A 50 21.12 -0.39 4.57
CA ASP A 50 22.39 0.31 4.40
C ASP A 50 23.22 -0.08 5.62
N ASN A 51 23.93 -1.20 5.55
CA ASN A 51 24.89 -1.57 6.59
C ASN A 51 26.18 -0.77 6.31
N PRO A 52 26.50 0.25 7.12
CA PRO A 52 27.73 1.00 6.97
C PRO A 52 28.86 0.08 7.43
N PHE A 53 29.43 -0.69 6.50
CA PHE A 53 30.67 -1.39 6.75
C PHE A 53 31.73 -0.31 7.00
N ALA A 54 31.89 -0.02 8.29
CA ALA A 54 32.84 0.90 8.83
C ALA A 54 34.20 0.55 8.25
N GLY A 55 34.74 1.51 7.49
CA GLY A 55 36.10 1.50 7.06
C GLY A 55 37.03 1.35 8.26
N GLY A 56 38.12 0.63 8.02
CA GLY A 56 39.12 0.34 9.02
C GLY A 56 40.08 -0.74 8.56
N ASP A 57 40.56 -0.67 7.32
CA ASP A 57 41.83 -1.30 6.96
C ASP A 57 42.94 -0.55 7.70
N ILE A 58 43.09 -0.96 8.95
CA ILE A 58 44.25 -0.70 9.78
C ILE A 58 45.42 -1.56 9.30
N SER A 59 46.60 -0.94 9.26
CA SER A 59 47.95 -1.53 9.15
C SER A 59 48.49 -1.64 7.71
N SER A 60 49.26 -0.67 7.23
CA SER A 60 50.70 -0.45 7.53
C SER A 60 51.60 -1.49 6.85
N ASP A 61 52.14 -1.14 5.67
CA ASP A 61 53.55 -1.26 5.25
C ASP A 61 53.80 -0.36 4.02
#